data_AF-A0A4V3I8M3-F1
#
_entry.id   AF-A0A4V3I8M3-F1
#
_cell.length_a   1.000
_cell.length_b   1.000
_cell.length_c   1.000
_cell.angle_alpha   90.00
_cell.angle_beta   90.00
_cell.angle_gamma   90.00
#
_symmetry.space_group_name_H-M   'P 1'
#
loop_
_entity.id
_entity.type
_entity.pdbx_description
1 polymer ?
#
loop_
_entity_poly.entity_id
_entity_poly.type
_entity_poly.pdbx_seq_one_letter_code
_entity_poly.pdbx_strand_id
1 'polypeptide(L)'
;MIIRRYWRIAVFAPFVGFLLAAVVAIVMTNAGSGETEFRFWFVVRSMANYGVIGAVIAAVALLGGLATVALVDRHLTKSRWVRTSVAAVGATLGVVLLSVVVAGVLSLVDDGAYAGITIAFGLVFGVTASVVAAVMVFYAEWRTL
;
A
#
# COMPACT_ATOMS: atom_id res chain seq x y z
N MET A 1 17.40 -4.75 -14.87
CA MET A 1 17.97 -3.52 -14.24
C MET A 1 17.05 -2.96 -13.16
N ILE A 2 15.76 -2.71 -13.45
CA ILE A 2 14.76 -2.18 -12.49
C ILE A 2 14.72 -2.94 -11.16
N ILE A 3 14.56 -4.27 -11.19
CA ILE A 3 14.46 -5.10 -9.98
C ILE A 3 15.73 -4.99 -9.11
N ARG A 4 16.93 -5.01 -9.70
CA ARG A 4 18.17 -4.85 -8.92
C ARG A 4 18.28 -3.46 -8.29
N ARG A 5 17.86 -2.42 -9.00
CA ARG A 5 17.93 -1.02 -8.51
C ARG A 5 16.95 -0.75 -7.36
N TYR A 6 15.73 -1.30 -7.45
CA TYR A 6 14.67 -1.09 -6.45
C TYR A 6 14.45 -2.31 -5.52
N TRP A 7 15.37 -3.27 -5.50
CA TRP A 7 15.25 -4.51 -4.69
C TRP A 7 14.98 -4.21 -3.22
N ARG A 8 15.66 -3.21 -2.65
CA ARG A 8 15.43 -2.79 -1.26
C ARG A 8 14.00 -2.34 -1.03
N ILE A 9 13.44 -1.55 -1.95
CA ILE A 9 12.03 -1.12 -1.89
C ILE A 9 11.13 -2.34 -1.94
N ALA A 10 11.40 -3.29 -2.85
CA ALA A 10 10.60 -4.49 -3.02
C ALA A 10 10.57 -5.39 -1.78
N VAL A 11 11.71 -5.49 -1.07
CA VAL A 11 11.80 -6.25 0.18
C VAL A 11 11.11 -5.53 1.33
N PHE A 12 11.33 -4.21 1.49
CA PHE A 12 10.85 -3.49 2.67
C PHE A 12 9.38 -3.04 2.60
N ALA A 13 8.84 -2.77 1.42
CA ALA A 13 7.49 -2.22 1.28
C ALA A 13 6.40 -3.09 1.95
N PRO A 14 6.38 -4.43 1.79
CA PRO A 14 5.37 -5.26 2.46
C PRO A 14 5.48 -5.23 3.99
N PHE A 15 6.69 -5.21 4.55
CA PHE A 15 6.88 -5.11 6.00
C PHE A 15 6.46 -3.75 6.55
N VAL A 16 6.76 -2.67 5.83
CA VAL A 16 6.32 -1.32 6.21
C VAL A 16 4.80 -1.22 6.17
N GLY A 17 4.17 -1.76 5.12
CA GLY A 17 2.71 -1.85 5.02
C GLY A 17 2.09 -2.65 6.16
N PHE A 18 2.69 -3.80 6.50
CA PHE A 18 2.27 -4.62 7.62
C PHE A 18 2.31 -3.86 8.94
N LEU A 19 3.46 -3.26 9.25
CA LEU A 19 3.68 -2.58 10.53
C LEU A 19 2.75 -1.37 10.67
N LEU A 20 2.58 -0.58 9.62
CA LEU A 20 1.67 0.57 9.64
C LEU A 20 0.23 0.13 9.88
N ALA A 21 -0.25 -0.88 9.16
CA ALA A 21 -1.63 -1.35 9.35
C ALA A 21 -1.83 -2.04 10.70
N ALA A 22 -0.83 -2.76 11.22
CA ALA A 22 -0.87 -3.33 12.56
C ALA A 22 -0.95 -2.24 13.65
N VAL A 23 -0.22 -1.13 13.49
CA VAL A 23 -0.31 0.02 14.40
C VAL A 23 -1.68 0.68 14.34
N VAL A 24 -2.22 0.91 13.13
CA VAL A 24 -3.57 1.45 12.96
C VAL A 24 -4.61 0.54 13.61
N ALA A 25 -4.46 -0.77 13.49
CA ALA A 25 -5.34 -1.74 14.11
C ALA A 25 -5.33 -1.66 15.63
N ILE A 26 -4.16 -1.46 16.26
CA ILE A 26 -4.08 -1.21 17.71
C ILE A 26 -4.89 0.01 18.09
N VAL A 27 -4.73 1.13 17.35
CA VAL A 27 -5.44 2.37 17.64
C VAL A 27 -6.94 2.16 17.50
N MET A 28 -7.41 1.54 16.42
CA MET A 28 -8.84 1.27 16.23
C MET A 28 -9.41 0.31 17.28
N THR A 29 -8.65 -0.71 17.65
CA THR A 29 -9.07 -1.74 18.61
C THR A 29 -9.14 -1.18 20.04
N ASN A 30 -8.18 -0.34 20.44
CA ASN A 30 -8.12 0.24 21.78
C ASN A 30 -8.95 1.53 21.93
N ALA A 31 -9.06 2.36 20.89
CA ALA A 31 -9.82 3.61 20.96
C ALA A 31 -11.31 3.43 20.67
N GLY A 32 -11.69 2.39 19.91
CA GLY A 32 -13.07 2.19 19.45
C GLY A 32 -13.92 1.24 20.28
N SER A 33 -13.32 0.43 21.17
CA SER A 33 -14.06 -0.64 21.88
C SER A 33 -14.73 -0.20 23.18
N GLY A 34 -14.29 0.90 23.81
CA GLY A 34 -14.79 1.32 25.12
C GLY A 34 -14.49 0.33 26.27
N GLU A 35 -13.76 -0.76 25.97
CA GLU A 35 -13.36 -1.77 26.94
C GLU A 35 -12.13 -1.28 27.73
N THR A 36 -12.21 -1.30 29.06
CA THR A 36 -11.12 -0.94 29.97
C THR A 36 -10.15 -2.08 30.23
N GLU A 37 -10.50 -3.32 29.82
CA GLU A 37 -9.66 -4.50 30.01
C GLU A 37 -8.83 -4.82 28.76
N PHE A 38 -7.50 -4.80 28.92
CA PHE A 38 -6.58 -5.09 27.84
C PHE A 38 -6.56 -6.60 27.52
N ARG A 39 -7.19 -6.99 26.41
CA ARG A 39 -7.18 -8.38 25.91
C ARG A 39 -6.02 -8.59 24.95
N PHE A 40 -4.84 -8.88 25.48
CA PHE A 40 -3.59 -9.06 24.71
C PHE A 40 -3.77 -9.91 23.44
N TRP A 41 -4.42 -11.08 23.57
CA TRP A 41 -4.60 -11.99 22.44
C TRP A 41 -5.50 -11.42 21.33
N PHE A 42 -6.49 -10.61 21.70
CA PHE A 42 -7.36 -9.93 20.72
C PHE A 42 -6.59 -8.87 19.94
N VAL A 43 -5.77 -8.07 20.64
CA VAL A 43 -4.90 -7.06 20.01
C VAL A 43 -3.91 -7.71 19.05
N VAL A 44 -3.24 -8.78 19.47
CA VAL A 44 -2.28 -9.52 18.61
C VAL A 44 -2.97 -10.09 17.36
N ARG A 45 -4.16 -10.67 17.51
CA ARG A 45 -4.94 -11.19 16.36
C ARG A 45 -5.39 -10.07 15.42
N SER A 46 -5.84 -8.95 15.98
CA SER A 46 -6.22 -7.76 15.21
C SER A 46 -5.01 -7.23 14.42
N MET A 47 -3.87 -7.04 15.10
CA MET A 47 -2.61 -6.64 14.46
C MET A 47 -2.21 -7.56 13.31
N ALA A 48 -2.31 -8.88 13.50
CA ALA A 48 -1.97 -9.83 12.45
C ALA A 48 -2.90 -9.72 11.24
N ASN A 49 -4.22 -9.67 11.46
CA ASN A 49 -5.21 -9.58 10.38
C ASN A 49 -5.04 -8.28 9.57
N TYR A 50 -5.05 -7.13 10.25
CA TYR A 50 -4.91 -5.84 9.59
C TYR A 50 -3.49 -5.64 9.04
N GLY A 51 -2.47 -6.17 9.70
CA GLY A 51 -1.10 -6.19 9.19
C GLY A 51 -1.02 -6.93 7.85
N VAL A 52 -1.65 -8.09 7.71
CA VAL A 52 -1.70 -8.82 6.42
C VAL A 52 -2.40 -7.98 5.36
N ILE A 53 -3.50 -7.30 5.68
CA ILE A 53 -4.17 -6.38 4.74
C ILE A 53 -3.21 -5.27 4.30
N GLY A 54 -2.50 -4.64 5.23
CA GLY A 54 -1.50 -3.62 4.93
C GLY A 54 -0.36 -4.13 4.05
N ALA A 55 0.11 -5.35 4.30
CA ALA A 55 1.13 -5.99 3.48
C ALA A 55 0.66 -6.22 2.03
N VAL A 56 -0.58 -6.67 1.85
CA VAL A 56 -1.20 -6.87 0.52
C VAL A 56 -1.33 -5.54 -0.21
N ILE A 57 -1.85 -4.50 0.44
CA ILE A 57 -1.97 -3.16 -0.15
C ILE A 57 -0.59 -2.64 -0.59
N ALA A 58 0.42 -2.76 0.28
CA ALA A 58 1.77 -2.33 -0.04
C ALA A 58 2.40 -3.14 -1.19
N ALA A 59 2.14 -4.44 -1.25
CA ALA A 59 2.59 -5.29 -2.36
C ALA A 59 1.95 -4.86 -3.69
N VAL A 60 0.65 -4.58 -3.70
CA VAL A 60 -0.04 -4.11 -4.91
C VAL A 60 0.43 -2.72 -5.32
N ALA A 61 0.62 -1.81 -4.37
CA ALA A 61 1.21 -0.49 -4.64
C ALA A 61 2.61 -0.60 -5.27
N LEU A 62 3.46 -1.47 -4.70
CA LEU A 62 4.78 -1.76 -5.22
C LEU A 62 4.72 -2.30 -6.66
N LEU A 63 3.85 -3.30 -6.91
CA LEU A 63 3.69 -3.87 -8.24
C LEU A 63 3.19 -2.84 -9.24
N GLY A 64 2.22 -2.01 -8.86
CA GLY A 64 1.72 -0.91 -9.67
C GLY A 64 2.82 0.09 -10.03
N GLY A 65 3.59 0.55 -9.04
CA GLY A 65 4.71 1.48 -9.25
C GLY A 65 5.83 0.90 -10.11
N LEU A 66 6.19 -0.38 -9.90
CA LEU A 66 7.19 -1.06 -10.72
C LEU A 66 6.72 -1.26 -12.16
N ALA A 67 5.45 -1.66 -12.35
CA ALA A 67 4.86 -1.88 -13.66
C ALA A 67 4.82 -0.58 -14.47
N THR A 68 4.36 0.53 -13.88
CA THR A 68 4.32 1.81 -14.60
C THR A 68 5.71 2.31 -14.96
N VAL A 69 6.70 2.19 -14.05
CA VAL A 69 8.09 2.54 -14.37
C VAL A 69 8.63 1.65 -15.49
N ALA A 70 8.35 0.35 -15.46
CA ALA A 70 8.79 -0.56 -16.51
C ALA A 70 8.14 -0.27 -17.87
N LEU A 71 6.88 0.21 -17.89
CA LEU A 71 6.17 0.59 -19.10
C LEU A 71 6.67 1.93 -19.67
N VAL A 72 6.92 2.92 -18.82
CA VAL A 72 7.23 4.30 -19.24
C VAL A 72 8.74 4.58 -19.38
N ASP A 73 9.57 3.87 -18.62
CA ASP A 73 11.03 4.03 -18.56
C ASP A 73 11.75 2.69 -18.36
N ARG A 74 11.48 1.72 -19.24
CA ARG A 74 12.04 0.35 -19.20
C ARG A 74 13.57 0.31 -19.07
N HIS A 75 14.24 1.24 -19.74
CA HIS A 75 15.70 1.33 -19.81
C HIS A 75 16.31 2.30 -18.78
N LEU A 76 15.49 2.91 -17.91
CA LEU A 76 15.93 3.86 -16.89
C LEU A 76 16.71 5.06 -17.46
N THR A 77 16.33 5.52 -18.65
CA THR A 77 16.99 6.63 -19.35
C THR A 77 16.36 7.99 -19.04
N LYS A 78 15.14 8.00 -18.49
CA LYS A 78 14.45 9.25 -18.14
C LYS A 78 15.02 9.87 -16.86
N SER A 79 14.61 11.11 -16.59
CA SER A 79 15.04 11.83 -15.39
C SER A 79 14.48 11.18 -14.12
N ARG A 80 15.17 11.39 -12.99
CA ARG A 80 14.72 10.93 -11.66
C ARG A 80 13.31 11.40 -11.31
N TRP A 81 12.95 12.61 -11.74
CA TRP A 81 11.63 13.20 -11.48
C TRP A 81 10.53 12.42 -12.21
N VAL A 82 10.75 12.10 -13.49
CA VAL A 82 9.79 11.32 -14.27
C VAL A 82 9.57 9.94 -13.66
N ARG A 83 10.64 9.24 -13.27
CA ARG A 83 10.51 7.92 -12.61
C ARG A 83 9.75 8.00 -11.28
N THR A 84 10.05 9.02 -10.48
CA THR A 84 9.38 9.26 -9.20
C THR A 84 7.88 9.48 -9.39
N SER A 85 7.48 10.35 -10.32
CA SER A 85 6.08 10.64 -10.61
C SER A 85 5.35 9.42 -11.17
N VAL A 86 5.98 8.68 -12.09
CA VAL A 86 5.38 7.48 -12.69
C VAL A 86 5.19 6.37 -11.67
N ALA A 87 6.16 6.17 -10.78
CA ALA A 87 6.04 5.20 -9.69
C ALA A 87 4.91 5.57 -8.72
N ALA A 88 4.80 6.86 -8.37
CA ALA A 88 3.74 7.37 -7.51
C ALA A 88 2.35 7.14 -8.12
N VAL A 89 2.17 7.48 -9.41
CA VAL A 89 0.93 7.23 -10.14
C VAL A 89 0.61 5.73 -10.22
N GLY A 90 1.61 4.90 -10.50
CA GLY A 90 1.43 3.44 -10.55
C GLY A 90 1.03 2.85 -9.22
N ALA A 91 1.59 3.34 -8.11
CA ALA A 91 1.22 2.92 -6.77
C ALA A 91 -0.24 3.28 -6.46
N THR A 92 -0.68 4.50 -6.76
CA THR A 92 -2.10 4.88 -6.61
C THR A 92 -3.00 3.99 -7.43
N LEU A 93 -2.70 3.82 -8.72
CA LEU A 93 -3.54 3.04 -9.63
C LEU A 93 -3.63 1.58 -9.19
N GLY A 94 -2.53 1.00 -8.72
CA GLY A 94 -2.54 -0.36 -8.17
C GLY A 94 -3.48 -0.50 -6.97
N VAL A 95 -3.40 0.41 -6.00
CA VAL A 95 -4.25 0.36 -4.79
C VAL A 95 -5.72 0.64 -5.11
N VAL A 96 -5.99 1.63 -5.98
CA VAL A 96 -7.36 1.94 -6.41
C VAL A 96 -7.94 0.75 -7.16
N LEU A 97 -7.18 0.13 -8.08
CA LEU A 97 -7.63 -1.06 -8.80
C LEU A 97 -7.95 -2.21 -7.85
N LEU A 98 -7.08 -2.47 -6.86
CA LEU A 98 -7.36 -3.47 -5.81
C LEU A 98 -8.68 -3.16 -5.09
N SER A 99 -8.89 -1.90 -4.70
CA SER A 99 -10.11 -1.50 -4.00
C SER A 99 -11.37 -1.69 -4.84
N VAL A 100 -11.31 -1.41 -6.15
CA VAL A 100 -12.41 -1.62 -7.08
C VAL A 100 -12.71 -3.10 -7.24
N VAL A 101 -11.66 -3.94 -7.36
CA VAL A 101 -11.83 -5.40 -7.45
C VAL A 101 -12.47 -5.95 -6.18
N VAL A 102 -11.98 -5.57 -5.00
CA VAL A 102 -12.55 -6.01 -3.72
C VAL A 102 -13.99 -5.51 -3.56
N ALA A 103 -14.27 -4.25 -3.89
CA ALA A 103 -15.62 -3.69 -3.84
C ALA A 103 -16.58 -4.40 -4.81
N GLY A 104 -16.10 -4.80 -5.99
CA GLY A 104 -16.84 -5.64 -6.93
C GLY A 104 -17.20 -6.99 -6.32
N VAL A 105 -16.24 -7.66 -5.67
CA VAL A 105 -16.48 -8.93 -4.96
C VAL A 105 -17.49 -8.75 -3.83
N LEU A 106 -17.37 -7.70 -3.01
CA LEU A 106 -18.31 -7.43 -1.91
C LEU A 106 -19.73 -7.18 -2.43
N SER A 107 -19.86 -6.48 -3.55
CA SER A 107 -21.16 -6.25 -4.21
C SER A 107 -21.80 -7.55 -4.70
N LEU A 108 -21.02 -8.57 -5.04
CA LEU A 108 -21.53 -9.88 -5.48
C LEU A 108 -21.99 -10.75 -4.31
N VAL A 109 -21.63 -10.42 -3.07
CA VAL A 109 -22.00 -11.15 -1.84
C VAL A 109 -23.02 -10.33 -1.02
N ASP A 110 -23.76 -9.43 -1.68
CA ASP A 110 -24.77 -8.55 -1.10
C ASP A 110 -24.29 -7.62 0.03
N ASP A 111 -22.99 -7.30 0.05
CA ASP A 111 -22.37 -6.45 1.07
C ASP A 111 -22.07 -5.02 0.55
N GLY A 112 -23.04 -4.44 -0.15
CA GLY A 112 -22.89 -3.19 -0.91
C GLY A 112 -22.49 -1.96 -0.07
N ALA A 113 -22.84 -1.94 1.23
CA ALA A 113 -22.42 -0.87 2.14
C ALA A 113 -20.89 -0.88 2.36
N TYR A 114 -20.30 -2.07 2.49
CA TYR A 114 -18.85 -2.21 2.64
C TYR A 114 -18.11 -2.01 1.31
N ALA A 115 -18.77 -2.22 0.17
CA ALA A 115 -18.19 -1.90 -1.14
C ALA A 115 -17.88 -0.40 -1.28
N GLY A 116 -18.81 0.49 -0.90
CA GLY A 116 -18.59 1.94 -0.92
C GLY A 116 -17.46 2.38 0.02
N ILE A 117 -17.43 1.83 1.24
CA ILE A 117 -16.37 2.09 2.23
C ILE A 117 -15.01 1.62 1.71
N THR A 118 -14.96 0.45 1.05
CA THR A 118 -13.73 -0.11 0.49
C THR A 118 -13.12 0.79 -0.58
N ILE A 119 -13.94 1.36 -1.47
CA ILE A 119 -13.47 2.31 -2.50
C ILE A 119 -12.90 3.58 -1.84
N ALA A 120 -13.59 4.13 -0.84
CA ALA A 120 -13.11 5.31 -0.12
C ALA A 120 -11.75 5.07 0.55
N PHE A 121 -11.58 3.92 1.23
CA PHE A 121 -10.29 3.52 1.77
C PHE A 121 -9.23 3.31 0.69
N GLY A 122 -9.61 2.72 -0.44
CA GLY A 122 -8.74 2.57 -1.61
C GLY A 122 -8.17 3.90 -2.11
N LEU A 123 -8.99 4.94 -2.17
CA LEU A 123 -8.54 6.29 -2.55
C LEU A 123 -7.57 6.87 -1.52
N VAL A 124 -7.90 6.80 -0.23
CA VAL A 124 -7.05 7.31 0.85
C VAL A 124 -5.69 6.59 0.85
N PHE A 125 -5.71 5.25 0.85
CA PHE A 125 -4.48 4.45 0.84
C PHE A 125 -3.72 4.60 -0.48
N GLY A 126 -4.39 4.81 -1.61
CA GLY A 126 -3.75 5.10 -2.88
C GLY A 126 -2.95 6.40 -2.84
N VAL A 127 -3.51 7.47 -2.26
CA VAL A 127 -2.79 8.74 -2.04
C VAL A 127 -1.59 8.54 -1.11
N THR A 128 -1.77 7.84 0.01
CA THR A 128 -0.67 7.53 0.93
C THR A 128 0.44 6.73 0.24
N ALA A 129 0.07 5.70 -0.53
CA ALA A 129 0.99 4.86 -1.27
C ALA A 129 1.77 5.66 -2.33
N SER A 130 1.14 6.63 -3.00
CA SER A 130 1.80 7.54 -3.93
C SER A 130 2.90 8.35 -3.26
N VAL A 131 2.61 8.96 -2.11
CA VAL A 131 3.60 9.75 -1.36
C VAL A 131 4.78 8.86 -0.95
N VAL A 132 4.50 7.68 -0.38
CA VAL A 132 5.53 6.73 0.05
C VAL A 132 6.37 6.25 -1.14
N ALA A 133 5.74 5.87 -2.25
CA ALA A 133 6.42 5.45 -3.47
C ALA A 133 7.30 6.56 -4.04
N ALA A 134 6.81 7.80 -4.07
CA ALA A 134 7.58 8.96 -4.51
C ALA A 134 8.84 9.15 -3.65
N VAL A 135 8.70 9.14 -2.32
CA VAL A 135 9.83 9.29 -1.38
C VAL A 135 10.84 8.16 -1.56
N MET A 136 10.38 6.90 -1.58
CA MET A 136 11.26 5.74 -1.69
C MET A 136 12.02 5.71 -3.01
N VAL A 137 11.35 6.03 -4.12
CA VAL A 137 12.00 6.07 -5.44
C VAL A 137 12.96 7.24 -5.53
N PHE A 138 12.56 8.45 -5.11
CA PHE A 138 13.44 9.61 -5.12
C PHE A 138 14.72 9.36 -4.30
N TYR A 139 14.59 8.73 -3.15
CA TYR A 139 15.71 8.38 -2.29
C TYR A 139 16.60 7.28 -2.90
N ALA A 140 16.01 6.26 -3.52
CA ALA A 140 16.76 5.22 -4.22
C ALA A 140 17.54 5.79 -5.40
N GLU A 141 16.96 6.75 -6.14
CA GLU A 141 17.65 7.47 -7.22
C GLU A 141 18.84 8.26 -6.70
N TRP A 142 18.69 8.98 -5.58
CA TRP A 142 19.76 9.75 -4.93
C TRP A 142 20.98 8.90 -4.56
N ARG A 143 20.79 7.67 -4.08
CA ARG A 143 21.89 6.78 -3.68
C ARG A 143 22.62 6.10 -4.85
N THR A 144 22.13 6.26 -6.08
CA THR A 144 22.68 5.60 -7.28
C THR A 144 23.40 6.57 -8.21
N LEU A 145 23.46 7.85 -7.83
CA LEU A 145 24.35 8.87 -8.38
C LEU A 145 25.69 8.81 -7.63
#